data_AF-A0A0W8JBQ9-F1
#
_entry.id   AF-A0A0W8JBQ9-F1
#
_cell.length_a   1.000
_cell.length_b   1.000
_cell.length_c   1.000
_cell.angle_alpha   90.00
_cell.angle_beta   90.00
_cell.angle_gamma   90.00
#
_symmetry.space_group_name_H-M   'P 1'
#
loop_
_entity.id
_entity.type
_entity.pdbx_description
1 polymer ?
#
loop_
_entity_poly.entity_id
_entity_poly.type
_entity_poly.pdbx_seq_one_letter_code
_entity_poly.pdbx_strand_id
1 'polypeptide(L)'
;MDINLSGKDINEINEVVTSIDDILGPSEQRYFGEGYKRTEYECNINYGNDSAQGSVSIAYRTGWSQKKIQYRRPHLSTIDAFLIAGRVSYGIIKRHYQLSSHQSAQAWIRHVSIKAGADAVEDLDAVRLSAELLDTTGSYDSMFGMLTRVKTKLDSMEIEVVIDHEVVTDSALHIASVTDDDEYFSSDFRLRHCHLANSTFCDSIDEVSSELLFKCSGKPSSGAMGQYPMP
;
A
#
# COMPACT_ATOMS: atom_id res chain seq x y z
N MET A 1 53.02 -2.29 34.55
CA MET A 1 52.73 -3.72 34.42
C MET A 1 51.54 -3.80 33.52
N ASP A 2 51.80 -4.17 32.27
CA ASP A 2 50.86 -4.15 31.17
C ASP A 2 49.71 -5.10 31.42
N ILE A 3 48.47 -4.61 31.27
CA ILE A 3 47.31 -5.49 31.15
C ILE A 3 46.98 -5.55 29.67
N ASN A 4 47.28 -6.72 29.14
CA ASN A 4 47.23 -7.14 27.76
C ASN A 4 45.85 -6.90 27.15
N LEU A 5 45.81 -6.17 26.03
CA LEU A 5 44.68 -6.11 25.10
C LEU A 5 44.69 -7.39 24.26
N SER A 6 44.03 -8.46 24.72
CA SER A 6 43.76 -9.63 23.88
C SER A 6 42.34 -10.14 24.10
N GLY A 7 41.52 -10.01 23.06
CA GLY A 7 40.17 -10.57 23.01
C GLY A 7 39.08 -9.50 22.87
N LYS A 8 39.08 -8.75 21.76
CA LYS A 8 37.83 -8.19 21.23
C LYS A 8 37.01 -9.37 20.71
N ASP A 9 36.25 -10.00 21.60
CA ASP A 9 35.15 -10.86 21.16
C ASP A 9 33.99 -9.95 20.76
N ILE A 10 33.80 -9.91 19.45
CA ILE A 10 32.85 -9.11 18.69
C ILE A 10 31.49 -9.81 18.82
N ASN A 11 30.79 -9.59 19.93
CA ASN A 11 29.39 -9.95 20.06
C ASN A 11 28.58 -8.67 20.29
N GLU A 12 28.55 -7.80 19.27
CA GLU A 12 27.64 -6.66 19.21
C GLU A 12 26.26 -7.15 18.72
N ILE A 13 25.47 -7.72 19.64
CA ILE A 13 24.01 -7.77 19.49
C ILE A 13 23.47 -6.89 20.60
N ASN A 14 23.17 -5.63 20.27
CA ASN A 14 22.61 -4.67 21.21
C ASN A 14 21.08 -4.74 21.10
N GLU A 15 20.48 -5.44 22.05
CA GLU A 15 19.03 -5.51 22.31
C GLU A 15 18.18 -6.20 21.23
N VAL A 16 17.58 -7.33 21.60
CA VAL A 16 16.52 -7.98 20.82
C VAL A 16 15.18 -7.53 21.39
N VAL A 17 14.39 -6.86 20.57
CA VAL A 17 13.04 -6.44 20.91
C VAL A 17 12.04 -7.39 20.26
N THR A 18 11.25 -8.08 21.10
CA THR A 18 10.32 -9.12 20.64
C THR A 18 9.26 -8.52 19.70
N SER A 19 8.76 -7.33 20.02
CA SER A 19 7.73 -6.64 19.26
C SER A 19 8.07 -5.17 19.10
N ILE A 20 7.95 -4.62 17.89
CA ILE A 20 8.15 -3.18 17.65
C ILE A 20 7.20 -2.30 18.49
N ASP A 21 6.05 -2.85 18.91
CA ASP A 21 5.10 -2.15 19.77
C ASP A 21 5.63 -1.96 21.21
N ASP A 22 6.66 -2.69 21.62
CA ASP A 22 7.35 -2.49 22.92
C ASP A 22 8.09 -1.14 22.93
N ILE A 23 8.54 -0.65 21.76
CA ILE A 23 9.22 0.64 21.59
C ILE A 23 8.21 1.74 21.23
N LEU A 24 7.35 1.48 20.24
CA LEU A 24 6.47 2.50 19.66
C LEU A 24 5.15 2.66 20.40
N GLY A 25 4.82 1.72 21.30
CA GLY A 25 3.49 1.56 21.87
C GLY A 25 2.52 0.83 20.92
N PRO A 26 1.32 0.49 21.40
CA PRO A 26 0.39 -0.39 20.69
C PRO A 26 0.04 0.12 19.29
N SER A 27 0.23 -0.72 18.27
CA SER A 27 -0.05 -0.41 16.85
C SER A 27 -1.48 0.07 16.60
N GLU A 28 -2.47 -0.48 17.32
CA GLU A 28 -3.89 -0.10 17.28
C GLU A 28 -4.14 1.38 17.58
N GLN A 29 -3.27 1.99 18.39
CA GLN A 29 -3.34 3.38 18.83
C GLN A 29 -2.56 4.33 17.91
N ARG A 30 -1.79 3.82 16.94
CA ARG A 30 -0.95 4.60 16.03
C ARG A 30 -1.53 4.61 14.61
N TYR A 31 -1.57 5.77 13.97
CA TYR A 31 -2.04 5.87 12.58
C TYR A 31 -1.21 4.99 11.62
N PHE A 32 0.13 5.10 11.68
CA PHE A 32 1.10 4.25 10.96
C PHE A 32 1.32 2.87 11.62
N GLY A 33 0.43 2.45 12.51
CA GLY A 33 0.31 1.07 12.95
C GLY A 33 -0.90 0.47 12.27
N GLU A 34 -2.01 0.40 12.98
CA GLU A 34 -3.28 -0.13 12.48
C GLU A 34 -4.34 0.97 12.28
N GLY A 35 -4.02 2.22 12.63
CA GLY A 35 -5.00 3.31 12.60
C GLY A 35 -5.52 3.69 11.22
N TYR A 36 -4.69 3.58 10.18
CA TYR A 36 -5.11 3.81 8.78
C TYR A 36 -6.26 2.88 8.34
N LYS A 37 -6.39 1.70 8.97
CA LYS A 37 -7.50 0.77 8.71
C LYS A 37 -8.85 1.26 9.21
N ARG A 38 -8.92 2.40 9.88
CA ARG A 38 -10.18 3.05 10.29
C ARG A 38 -10.53 4.27 9.44
N THR A 39 -9.67 4.65 8.49
CA THR A 39 -9.98 5.72 7.53
C THR A 39 -11.12 5.26 6.62
N GLU A 40 -12.12 6.12 6.44
CA GLU A 40 -13.22 5.88 5.51
C GLU A 40 -13.00 6.68 4.23
N TYR A 41 -13.31 6.04 3.09
CA TYR A 41 -13.17 6.63 1.77
C TYR A 41 -14.51 6.57 1.04
N GLU A 42 -15.01 7.73 0.63
CA GLU A 42 -16.14 7.81 -0.30
C GLU A 42 -15.61 8.23 -1.67
N CYS A 43 -15.60 7.29 -2.61
CA CYS A 43 -15.02 7.51 -3.93
C CYS A 43 -16.11 7.74 -4.98
N ASN A 44 -16.10 8.92 -5.59
CA ASN A 44 -16.95 9.28 -6.72
C ASN A 44 -16.10 9.36 -7.99
N ILE A 45 -15.82 8.20 -8.60
CA ILE A 45 -14.86 8.06 -9.71
C ILE A 45 -15.58 7.66 -10.99
N ASN A 46 -15.36 8.42 -12.06
CA ASN A 46 -15.77 8.09 -13.42
C ASN A 46 -14.60 7.49 -14.18
N TYR A 47 -14.75 6.24 -14.62
CA TYR A 47 -13.75 5.54 -15.42
C TYR A 47 -14.02 5.73 -16.91
N GLY A 48 -12.99 6.14 -17.66
CA GLY A 48 -12.89 6.00 -19.10
C GLY A 48 -12.15 4.70 -19.47
N ASN A 49 -11.74 4.59 -20.74
CA ASN A 49 -10.99 3.42 -21.22
C ASN A 49 -9.58 3.34 -20.59
N ASP A 50 -8.85 4.46 -20.63
CA ASP A 50 -7.43 4.54 -20.24
C ASP A 50 -7.22 5.58 -19.12
N SER A 51 -8.31 6.06 -18.53
CA SER A 51 -8.26 7.16 -17.57
C SER A 51 -9.39 7.07 -16.56
N ALA A 52 -9.26 7.82 -15.47
CA ALA A 52 -10.33 8.01 -14.50
C ALA A 52 -10.28 9.42 -13.92
N GLN A 53 -11.43 10.00 -13.59
CA GLN A 53 -11.52 11.32 -12.97
C GLN A 53 -12.63 11.34 -11.92
N GLY A 54 -12.46 12.14 -10.87
CA GLY A 54 -13.48 12.24 -9.83
C GLY A 54 -13.01 12.93 -8.57
N SER A 55 -13.63 12.58 -7.45
CA SER A 55 -13.22 13.03 -6.12
C SER A 55 -13.32 11.93 -5.09
N VAL A 56 -12.54 12.08 -4.02
CA VAL A 56 -12.55 11.17 -2.87
C VAL A 56 -12.74 12.00 -1.60
N SER A 57 -13.73 11.63 -0.79
CA SER A 57 -13.89 12.15 0.57
C SER A 57 -13.19 11.21 1.55
N ILE A 58 -12.42 11.77 2.49
CA ILE A 58 -11.59 11.02 3.42
C ILE A 58 -11.95 11.42 4.85
N ALA A 59 -12.48 10.46 5.62
CA ALA A 59 -12.88 10.69 7.00
C ALA A 59 -12.03 9.86 7.98
N TYR A 60 -11.37 10.54 8.92
CA TYR A 60 -10.65 9.90 10.02
C TYR A 60 -11.53 9.86 11.27
N ARG A 61 -12.07 8.69 11.61
CA ARG A 61 -13.04 8.56 12.70
C ARG A 61 -12.46 8.81 14.10
N THR A 62 -11.22 8.41 14.38
CA THR A 62 -10.57 8.62 15.68
C THR A 62 -9.04 8.65 15.57
N GLY A 63 -8.39 9.46 16.42
CA GLY A 63 -6.96 9.32 16.70
C GLY A 63 -5.99 9.80 15.61
N TRP A 64 -6.41 10.73 14.74
CA TRP A 64 -5.45 11.38 13.82
C TRP A 64 -4.32 12.03 14.62
N SER A 65 -3.07 11.63 14.29
CA SER A 65 -1.79 11.97 14.94
C SER A 65 -1.90 12.91 16.15
N GLN A 66 -2.31 12.36 17.30
CA GLN A 66 -2.33 13.11 18.56
C GLN A 66 -0.93 13.10 19.16
N LYS A 67 -0.14 14.14 18.89
CA LYS A 67 1.01 14.45 19.76
C LYS A 67 0.46 15.16 21.01
N LYS A 68 0.91 14.73 22.20
CA LYS A 68 0.41 15.15 23.54
C LYS A 68 0.20 16.65 23.78
N ILE A 69 0.70 17.54 22.90
CA ILE A 69 0.76 18.99 23.11
C ILE A 69 0.10 19.78 21.96
N GLN A 70 -0.17 19.18 20.79
CA GLN A 70 -0.72 19.93 19.65
C GLN A 70 -1.61 19.06 18.76
N TYR A 71 -2.87 19.48 18.61
CA TYR A 71 -3.79 18.89 17.65
C TYR A 71 -3.34 19.28 16.24
N ARG A 72 -2.89 18.30 15.43
CA ARG A 72 -2.60 18.53 14.02
C ARG A 72 -3.88 18.36 13.22
N ARG A 73 -4.10 19.28 12.28
CA ARG A 73 -5.19 19.11 11.31
C ARG A 73 -4.94 17.84 10.49
N PRO A 74 -5.99 17.03 10.27
CA PRO A 74 -5.94 15.93 9.32
C PRO A 74 -5.51 16.40 7.94
N HIS A 75 -4.68 15.60 7.28
CA HIS A 75 -4.26 15.83 5.91
C HIS A 75 -4.08 14.50 5.19
N LEU A 76 -4.19 14.52 3.86
CA LEU A 76 -4.00 13.35 3.02
C LEU A 76 -2.64 12.71 3.30
N SER A 77 -2.64 11.49 3.84
CA SER A 77 -1.39 10.76 4.11
C SER A 77 -0.89 10.04 2.86
N THR A 78 0.37 9.62 2.89
CA THR A 78 0.94 8.74 1.86
C THR A 78 0.26 7.36 1.82
N ILE A 79 -0.28 6.87 2.95
CA ILE A 79 -1.04 5.60 2.98
C ILE A 79 -2.37 5.78 2.25
N ASP A 80 -3.10 6.85 2.55
CA ASP A 80 -4.37 7.14 1.88
C ASP A 80 -4.14 7.33 0.38
N ALA A 81 -3.10 8.08 0.00
CA ALA A 81 -2.72 8.28 -1.39
C ALA A 81 -2.38 6.97 -2.10
N PHE A 82 -1.64 6.08 -1.45
CA PHE A 82 -1.32 4.75 -2.00
C PHE A 82 -2.57 3.89 -2.18
N LEU A 83 -3.45 3.83 -1.17
CA LEU A 83 -4.67 3.02 -1.25
C LEU A 83 -5.61 3.51 -2.36
N ILE A 84 -5.81 4.83 -2.45
CA ILE A 84 -6.64 5.45 -3.49
C ILE A 84 -6.03 5.24 -4.88
N ALA A 85 -4.72 5.48 -5.03
CA ALA A 85 -4.01 5.27 -6.30
C ALA A 85 -4.03 3.80 -6.73
N GLY A 86 -3.82 2.86 -5.79
CA GLY A 86 -3.93 1.43 -6.04
C GLY A 86 -5.34 1.03 -6.52
N ARG A 87 -6.38 1.55 -5.85
CA ARG A 87 -7.78 1.31 -6.23
C ARG A 87 -8.07 1.78 -7.66
N VAL A 88 -7.76 3.03 -7.98
CA VAL A 88 -8.09 3.57 -9.31
C VAL A 88 -7.22 2.96 -10.40
N SER A 89 -5.94 2.70 -10.13
CA SER A 89 -5.03 2.08 -11.10
C SER A 89 -5.49 0.67 -11.45
N TYR A 90 -5.81 -0.13 -10.44
CA TYR A 90 -6.36 -1.45 -10.67
C TYR A 90 -7.73 -1.40 -11.37
N GLY A 91 -8.59 -0.44 -10.97
CA GLY A 91 -9.88 -0.21 -11.61
C GLY A 91 -9.78 0.12 -13.11
N ILE A 92 -8.78 0.92 -13.52
CA ILE A 92 -8.48 1.20 -14.94
C ILE A 92 -8.02 -0.08 -15.64
N ILE A 93 -7.00 -0.77 -15.11
CA ILE A 93 -6.43 -1.98 -15.73
C ILE A 93 -7.49 -3.07 -15.91
N LYS A 94 -8.28 -3.34 -14.88
CA LYS A 94 -9.34 -4.35 -14.90
C LYS A 94 -10.36 -4.08 -16.01
N ARG A 95 -10.71 -2.81 -16.25
CA ARG A 95 -11.67 -2.39 -17.27
C ARG A 95 -11.05 -2.37 -18.67
N HIS A 96 -9.86 -1.79 -18.81
CA HIS A 96 -9.13 -1.68 -20.06
C HIS A 96 -8.84 -3.05 -20.67
N TYR A 97 -8.35 -3.99 -19.86
CA TYR A 97 -8.00 -5.35 -20.29
C TYR A 97 -9.10 -6.39 -20.07
N GLN A 98 -10.24 -5.98 -19.51
CA GLN A 98 -11.37 -6.88 -19.20
C GLN A 98 -10.92 -8.11 -18.40
N LEU A 99 -10.10 -7.90 -17.37
CA LEU A 99 -9.51 -9.00 -16.61
C LEU A 99 -10.58 -9.88 -15.98
N SER A 100 -10.50 -11.18 -16.22
CA SER A 100 -11.30 -12.19 -15.52
C SER A 100 -10.98 -12.22 -14.02
N SER A 101 -11.80 -12.90 -13.21
CA SER A 101 -11.52 -13.08 -11.78
C SER A 101 -10.20 -13.81 -11.52
N HIS A 102 -9.78 -14.71 -12.42
CA HIS A 102 -8.49 -15.41 -12.31
C HIS A 102 -7.32 -14.46 -12.55
N GLN A 103 -7.33 -13.75 -13.68
CA GLN A 103 -6.31 -12.77 -14.03
C GLN A 103 -6.23 -11.64 -12.98
N SER A 104 -7.38 -11.25 -12.44
CA SER A 104 -7.51 -10.29 -11.34
C SER A 104 -6.81 -10.75 -10.06
N ALA A 105 -6.88 -12.03 -9.72
CA ALA A 105 -6.19 -12.60 -8.56
C ALA A 105 -4.66 -12.66 -8.75
N GLN A 106 -4.20 -12.60 -10.00
CA GLN A 106 -2.79 -12.53 -10.37
C GLN A 106 -2.26 -11.10 -10.53
N ALA A 107 -3.08 -10.06 -10.28
CA ALA A 107 -2.59 -8.70 -10.34
C ALA A 107 -1.78 -8.32 -9.08
N TRP A 108 -0.59 -7.74 -9.25
CA TRP A 108 0.32 -7.41 -8.16
C TRP A 108 1.03 -6.07 -8.37
N ILE A 109 1.06 -5.22 -7.34
CA ILE A 109 1.86 -3.99 -7.40
C ILE A 109 3.34 -4.36 -7.29
N ARG A 110 4.14 -3.92 -8.27
CA ARG A 110 5.60 -4.11 -8.30
C ARG A 110 6.37 -2.86 -7.92
N HIS A 111 5.80 -1.70 -8.19
CA HIS A 111 6.45 -0.43 -7.92
C HIS A 111 5.42 0.64 -7.58
N VAL A 112 5.80 1.50 -6.65
CA VAL A 112 5.05 2.70 -6.28
C VAL A 112 6.04 3.83 -6.12
N SER A 113 5.79 4.94 -6.80
CA SER A 113 6.50 6.20 -6.59
C SER A 113 5.49 7.26 -6.14
N ILE A 114 5.80 7.98 -5.06
CA ILE A 114 4.94 9.04 -4.52
C ILE A 114 5.76 10.31 -4.47
N LYS A 115 5.28 11.34 -5.18
CA LYS A 115 5.75 12.71 -5.06
C LYS A 115 4.72 13.51 -4.29
N ALA A 116 5.05 13.82 -3.04
CA ALA A 116 4.20 14.67 -2.19
C ALA A 116 4.13 16.09 -2.75
N GLY A 117 2.98 16.75 -2.53
CA GLY A 117 2.82 18.16 -2.81
C GLY A 117 3.65 19.04 -1.87
N ALA A 118 3.84 20.30 -2.23
CA ALA A 118 4.58 21.26 -1.41
C ALA A 118 3.85 21.55 -0.07
N ASP A 119 2.52 21.56 -0.10
CA ASP A 119 1.65 21.82 1.04
C ASP A 119 0.78 20.61 1.37
N ALA A 120 0.47 20.45 2.65
CA ALA A 120 -0.44 19.42 3.14
C ALA A 120 -1.88 19.68 2.63
N VAL A 121 -2.52 18.66 2.09
CA VAL A 121 -3.93 18.73 1.66
C VAL A 121 -4.81 18.49 2.89
N GLU A 122 -5.37 19.56 3.46
CA GLU A 122 -6.23 19.52 4.66
C GLU A 122 -7.73 19.51 4.34
N ASP A 123 -8.13 19.90 3.12
CA ASP A 123 -9.51 19.77 2.64
C ASP A 123 -9.71 18.34 2.12
N LEU A 124 -10.41 17.54 2.92
CA LEU A 124 -10.57 16.10 2.71
C LEU A 124 -11.98 15.72 2.28
N ASP A 125 -12.89 16.68 2.15
CA ASP A 125 -14.28 16.41 1.78
C ASP A 125 -14.41 16.13 0.27
N ALA A 126 -13.48 16.63 -0.53
CA ALA A 126 -13.50 16.45 -1.99
C ALA A 126 -12.11 16.50 -2.63
N VAL A 127 -11.21 15.59 -2.22
CA VAL A 127 -9.87 15.48 -2.82
C VAL A 127 -10.01 15.14 -4.30
N ARG A 128 -9.48 16.00 -5.19
CA ARG A 128 -9.64 15.82 -6.64
C ARG A 128 -8.72 14.71 -7.14
N LEU A 129 -9.30 13.82 -7.94
CA LEU A 129 -8.64 12.66 -8.51
C LEU A 129 -8.61 12.74 -10.03
N SER A 130 -7.45 12.48 -10.62
CA SER A 130 -7.31 12.12 -12.02
C SER A 130 -6.27 11.02 -12.18
N ALA A 131 -6.53 10.02 -13.00
CA ALA A 131 -5.59 8.94 -13.30
C ALA A 131 -5.56 8.63 -14.79
N GLU A 132 -4.41 8.16 -15.27
CA GLU A 132 -4.13 7.83 -16.67
C GLU A 132 -3.24 6.59 -16.75
N LEU A 133 -3.63 5.63 -17.57
CA LEU A 133 -2.78 4.52 -17.99
C LEU A 133 -1.73 5.07 -18.97
N LEU A 134 -0.46 4.94 -18.61
CA LEU A 134 0.64 5.51 -19.40
C LEU A 134 1.13 4.54 -20.48
N ASP A 135 1.47 3.33 -20.07
CA ASP A 135 2.00 2.29 -20.95
C ASP A 135 1.84 0.91 -20.32
N THR A 136 1.94 -0.09 -21.19
CA THR A 136 1.97 -1.51 -20.81
C THR A 136 3.06 -2.20 -21.60
N THR A 137 3.93 -2.91 -20.88
CA THR A 137 5.09 -3.56 -21.46
C THR A 137 5.17 -5.01 -21.02
N GLY A 138 5.53 -5.89 -21.95
CA GLY A 138 5.93 -7.25 -21.61
C GLY A 138 7.28 -7.23 -20.91
N SER A 139 7.44 -7.95 -19.80
CA SER A 139 8.69 -7.98 -19.03
C SER A 139 9.09 -9.39 -18.63
N TYR A 140 10.38 -9.71 -18.76
CA TYR A 140 10.93 -10.97 -18.24
C TYR A 140 11.00 -11.00 -16.71
N ASP A 141 10.94 -9.84 -16.06
CA ASP A 141 10.87 -9.71 -14.59
C ASP A 141 9.42 -9.71 -14.09
N SER A 142 8.44 -9.81 -14.97
CA SER A 142 7.02 -9.93 -14.59
C SER A 142 6.71 -11.37 -14.19
N MET A 143 5.92 -11.51 -13.12
CA MET A 143 5.42 -12.82 -12.67
C MET A 143 4.31 -13.34 -13.60
N PHE A 144 3.57 -12.45 -14.26
CA PHE A 144 2.37 -12.79 -15.03
C PHE A 144 2.40 -12.34 -16.50
N GLY A 145 3.50 -11.70 -16.92
CA GLY A 145 3.86 -11.36 -18.30
C GLY A 145 3.75 -9.88 -18.66
N MET A 146 2.85 -9.10 -18.05
CA MET A 146 2.65 -7.69 -18.37
C MET A 146 2.86 -6.78 -17.16
N LEU A 147 3.55 -5.65 -17.38
CA LEU A 147 3.64 -4.54 -16.42
C LEU A 147 2.91 -3.33 -17.00
N THR A 148 1.89 -2.85 -16.30
CA THR A 148 1.15 -1.64 -16.67
C THR A 148 1.42 -0.51 -15.69
N ARG A 149 1.77 0.66 -16.24
CA ARG A 149 2.03 1.88 -15.48
C ARG A 149 0.80 2.77 -15.49
N VAL A 150 0.35 3.16 -14.30
CA VAL A 150 -0.73 4.13 -14.14
C VAL A 150 -0.24 5.29 -13.29
N LYS A 151 -0.50 6.51 -13.76
CA LYS A 151 -0.22 7.73 -13.05
C LYS A 151 -1.51 8.29 -12.47
N THR A 152 -1.53 8.53 -11.16
CA THR A 152 -2.64 9.12 -10.42
C THR A 152 -2.20 10.44 -9.81
N LYS A 153 -3.08 11.43 -9.85
CA LYS A 153 -2.92 12.71 -9.16
C LYS A 153 -4.07 12.88 -8.16
N LEU A 154 -3.70 13.20 -6.92
CA LEU A 154 -4.62 13.51 -5.82
C LEU A 154 -4.31 14.93 -5.34
N ASP A 155 -5.08 15.90 -5.83
CA ASP A 155 -4.77 17.32 -5.73
C ASP A 155 -3.30 17.66 -6.04
N SER A 156 -2.47 17.87 -5.01
CA SER A 156 -1.06 18.24 -5.15
C SER A 156 -0.10 17.05 -5.17
N MET A 157 -0.56 15.85 -4.80
CA MET A 157 0.25 14.63 -4.79
C MET A 157 0.17 13.91 -6.13
N GLU A 158 1.30 13.34 -6.55
CA GLU A 158 1.42 12.51 -7.74
C GLU A 158 1.91 11.12 -7.33
N ILE A 159 1.23 10.09 -7.81
CA ILE A 159 1.48 8.70 -7.48
C ILE A 159 1.57 7.92 -8.79
N GLU A 160 2.67 7.22 -9.01
CA GLU A 160 2.79 6.26 -10.10
C GLU A 160 2.79 4.85 -9.52
N VAL A 161 1.91 4.00 -10.05
CA VAL A 161 1.79 2.59 -9.65
C VAL A 161 2.09 1.72 -10.87
N VAL A 162 2.93 0.71 -10.68
CA VAL A 162 3.18 -0.32 -11.67
C VAL A 162 2.55 -1.62 -11.20
N ILE A 163 1.62 -2.15 -11.99
CA ILE A 163 0.88 -3.37 -11.70
C ILE A 163 1.29 -4.45 -12.70
N ASP A 164 1.81 -5.54 -12.17
CA ASP A 164 2.05 -6.80 -12.83
C ASP A 164 0.74 -7.55 -12.96
N HIS A 165 0.40 -8.04 -14.14
CA HIS A 165 -0.82 -8.79 -14.37
C HIS A 165 -0.66 -9.75 -15.55
N GLU A 166 -1.59 -10.70 -15.64
CA GLU A 166 -1.55 -11.71 -16.69
C GLU A 166 -1.66 -11.08 -18.08
N VAL A 167 -0.99 -11.71 -19.06
CA VAL A 167 -1.13 -11.40 -20.49
C VAL A 167 -2.60 -11.51 -20.88
N VAL A 168 -3.08 -10.53 -21.63
CA VAL A 168 -4.40 -10.63 -22.27
C VAL A 168 -4.30 -11.68 -23.37
N THR A 169 -4.78 -12.88 -23.06
CA THR A 169 -5.11 -13.84 -24.10
C THR A 169 -6.49 -13.51 -24.63
N ASP A 170 -6.66 -13.58 -25.94
CA ASP A 170 -7.90 -13.32 -26.67
C ASP A 170 -8.90 -14.42 -26.31
N SER A 171 -9.46 -14.35 -25.11
CA SER A 171 -10.37 -15.34 -24.56
C SER A 171 -11.70 -14.66 -24.28
N ALA A 172 -12.64 -14.89 -25.19
CA ALA A 172 -14.04 -14.50 -25.08
C ALA A 172 -14.68 -15.24 -23.90
N LEU A 173 -14.43 -14.77 -22.68
CA LEU A 173 -15.09 -15.26 -21.46
C LEU A 173 -15.81 -14.11 -20.76
N HIS A 174 -16.97 -14.49 -20.23
CA HIS A 174 -18.01 -13.63 -19.68
C HIS A 174 -17.48 -12.45 -18.86
N ILE A 175 -17.88 -11.24 -19.28
CA ILE A 175 -17.74 -10.01 -18.49
C ILE A 175 -18.62 -10.17 -17.25
N ALA A 176 -18.02 -10.51 -16.10
CA ALA A 176 -18.71 -10.37 -14.83
C ALA A 176 -18.98 -8.88 -14.59
N SER A 177 -20.09 -8.55 -13.93
CA SER A 177 -20.32 -7.19 -13.44
C SER A 177 -19.11 -6.75 -12.62
N VAL A 178 -18.42 -5.70 -13.07
CA VAL A 178 -17.26 -5.14 -12.37
C VAL A 178 -17.78 -4.44 -11.12
N THR A 179 -17.85 -5.18 -10.02
CA THR A 179 -18.10 -4.62 -8.68
C THR A 179 -16.77 -4.49 -7.97
N ASP A 180 -16.47 -3.32 -7.42
CA ASP A 180 -15.18 -3.01 -6.78
C ASP A 180 -15.23 -3.14 -5.24
N ASP A 181 -16.37 -3.54 -4.67
CA ASP A 181 -16.69 -3.32 -3.24
C ASP A 181 -15.93 -4.24 -2.25
N ASP A 182 -15.33 -5.32 -2.75
CA ASP A 182 -14.68 -6.39 -1.97
C ASP A 182 -13.22 -6.66 -2.39
N GLU A 183 -12.58 -5.69 -3.02
CA GLU A 183 -11.19 -5.80 -3.47
C GLU A 183 -10.21 -5.23 -2.44
N TYR A 184 -8.95 -5.68 -2.52
CA TYR A 184 -7.88 -5.29 -1.59
C TYR A 184 -7.84 -3.79 -1.32
N PHE A 185 -7.81 -2.97 -2.37
CA PHE A 185 -7.70 -1.51 -2.24
C PHE A 185 -9.02 -0.79 -1.88
N SER A 186 -10.14 -1.51 -1.86
CA SER A 186 -11.43 -0.94 -1.44
C SER A 186 -11.64 -1.10 0.06
N SER A 187 -11.47 -2.31 0.58
CA SER A 187 -11.83 -2.64 1.97
C SER A 187 -10.96 -3.74 2.57
N ASP A 188 -10.50 -4.70 1.75
CA ASP A 188 -9.81 -5.90 2.22
C ASP A 188 -8.39 -5.64 2.76
N PHE A 189 -7.78 -4.50 2.46
CA PHE A 189 -6.52 -4.08 3.10
C PHE A 189 -6.63 -4.04 4.63
N ARG A 190 -7.84 -3.83 5.16
CA ARG A 190 -8.11 -3.81 6.60
C ARG A 190 -7.91 -5.19 7.25
N LEU A 191 -8.05 -6.28 6.48
CA LEU A 191 -7.88 -7.66 6.95
C LEU A 191 -6.41 -8.06 7.12
N ARG A 192 -5.47 -7.32 6.53
CA ARG A 192 -4.04 -7.64 6.58
C ARG A 192 -3.37 -7.08 7.83
N HIS A 193 -2.92 -7.97 8.70
CA HIS A 193 -2.07 -7.63 9.82
C HIS A 193 -0.60 -7.84 9.44
N CYS A 194 0.19 -6.79 9.58
CA CYS A 194 1.63 -6.82 9.39
C CYS A 194 2.29 -6.53 10.74
N HIS A 195 3.18 -7.41 11.19
CA HIS A 195 3.86 -7.26 12.46
C HIS A 195 5.36 -7.46 12.28
N LEU A 196 6.15 -6.53 12.81
CA LEU A 196 7.61 -6.66 12.89
C LEU A 196 7.96 -7.30 14.24
N ALA A 197 8.44 -8.54 14.19
CA ALA A 197 8.88 -9.31 15.35
C ALA A 197 10.40 -9.41 15.39
N ASN A 198 10.94 -9.75 16.57
CA ASN A 198 12.34 -10.14 16.75
C ASN A 198 13.31 -9.10 16.16
N SER A 199 13.06 -7.83 16.47
CA SER A 199 13.86 -6.72 15.94
C SER A 199 15.21 -6.67 16.63
N THR A 200 16.28 -6.64 15.85
CA THR A 200 17.67 -6.49 16.30
C THR A 200 18.19 -5.15 15.84
N PHE A 201 18.84 -4.42 16.76
CA PHE A 201 19.44 -3.12 16.49
C PHE A 201 20.96 -3.24 16.55
N CYS A 202 21.64 -2.74 15.52
CA CYS A 202 23.09 -2.74 15.45
C CYS A 202 23.61 -1.31 15.34
N ASP A 203 23.95 -0.72 16.49
CA ASP A 203 24.40 0.67 16.59
C ASP A 203 25.73 0.94 15.88
N SER A 204 26.57 -0.08 15.69
CA SER A 204 27.88 0.10 15.05
C SER A 204 27.79 0.35 13.55
N ILE A 205 26.66 0.00 12.93
CA ILE A 205 26.41 0.15 11.49
C ILE A 205 25.07 0.82 11.17
N ASP A 206 24.38 1.39 12.17
CA ASP A 206 23.04 2.00 12.04
C ASP A 206 22.02 1.07 11.34
N GLU A 207 22.08 -0.24 11.63
CA GLU A 207 21.23 -1.26 11.01
C GLU A 207 20.12 -1.72 11.96
N VAL A 208 18.93 -1.93 11.40
CA VAL A 208 17.81 -2.60 12.08
C VAL A 208 17.36 -3.76 11.20
N SER A 209 17.27 -4.95 11.80
CA SER A 209 16.72 -6.15 11.15
C SER A 209 15.53 -6.66 11.94
N SER A 210 14.44 -7.02 11.25
CA SER A 210 13.22 -7.53 11.88
C SER A 210 12.58 -8.61 11.01
N GLU A 211 11.87 -9.55 11.63
CA GLU A 211 11.03 -10.50 10.92
C GLU A 211 9.68 -9.86 10.59
N LEU A 212 9.31 -9.84 9.32
CA LEU A 212 8.00 -9.36 8.88
C LEU A 212 7.01 -10.51 8.84
N LEU A 213 6.10 -10.52 9.82
CA LEU A 213 5.04 -11.51 9.95
C LEU A 213 3.75 -10.97 9.33
N PHE A 214 3.20 -11.72 8.38
CA PHE A 214 1.94 -11.40 7.72
C PHE A 214 0.83 -12.35 8.19
N LYS A 215 -0.33 -11.78 8.51
CA LYS A 215 -1.55 -12.54 8.78
C LYS A 215 -2.71 -11.89 8.05
N CYS A 216 -3.49 -12.68 7.31
CA CYS A 216 -4.75 -12.24 6.75
C CYS A 216 -5.84 -13.07 7.42
N SER A 217 -6.57 -12.46 8.36
CA SER A 217 -7.70 -13.10 9.02
C SER A 217 -8.96 -12.93 8.16
N GLY A 218 -9.78 -13.96 8.07
CA GLY A 218 -11.04 -13.91 7.31
C GLY A 218 -10.94 -14.50 5.89
N LYS A 219 -11.63 -13.90 4.92
CA LYS A 219 -11.66 -14.36 3.53
C LYS A 219 -10.33 -14.07 2.81
N PRO A 220 -9.93 -14.86 1.81
CA PRO A 220 -8.86 -14.47 0.89
C PRO A 220 -9.21 -13.14 0.22
N SER A 221 -8.28 -12.19 0.21
CA SER A 221 -8.50 -10.91 -0.48
C SER A 221 -8.49 -11.11 -1.99
N SER A 222 -9.25 -10.27 -2.70
CA SER A 222 -9.35 -10.28 -4.16
C SER A 222 -8.75 -9.02 -4.80
N GLY A 223 -8.54 -9.05 -6.12
CA GLY A 223 -7.99 -7.95 -6.90
C GLY A 223 -6.47 -7.80 -6.77
N ALA A 224 -5.94 -6.65 -7.20
CA ALA A 224 -4.51 -6.38 -7.11
C ALA A 224 -4.02 -6.46 -5.66
N MET A 225 -2.94 -7.23 -5.43
CA MET A 225 -2.44 -7.57 -4.08
C MET A 225 -3.40 -8.43 -3.25
N GLY A 226 -4.43 -9.03 -3.83
CA GLY A 226 -5.41 -9.85 -3.11
C GLY A 226 -4.81 -11.15 -2.56
N GLN A 227 -4.25 -11.98 -3.44
CA GLN A 227 -3.69 -13.29 -3.11
C GLN A 227 -2.19 -13.30 -3.30
N TYR A 228 -1.43 -13.66 -2.26
CA TYR A 228 0.04 -13.72 -2.34
C TYR A 228 0.45 -14.56 -3.56
N PRO A 229 1.43 -14.14 -4.38
CA PRO A 229 1.91 -14.96 -5.48
C PRO A 229 2.45 -16.24 -4.84
N MET A 230 1.78 -17.36 -5.07
CA MET A 230 2.36 -18.64 -4.67
C MET A 230 3.60 -18.85 -5.55
N PRO A 231 4.76 -19.16 -4.97
CA PRO A 231 5.98 -19.43 -5.73
C PRO A 231 5.84 -20.63 -6.67
#